data_AF-A0A7W4DB65-F1
#
_entry.id   AF-A0A7W4DB65-F1
#
_cell.length_a   1.000
_cell.length_b   1.000
_cell.length_c   1.000
_cell.angle_alpha   90.00
_cell.angle_beta   90.00
_cell.angle_gamma   90.00
#
_symmetry.space_group_name_H-M   'P 1'
#
loop_
_entity.id
_entity.type
_entity.pdbx_description
1 polymer ?
#
loop_
_entity_poly.entity_id
_entity_poly.type
_entity_poly.pdbx_seq_one_letter_code
_entity_poly.pdbx_strand_id
1 'polypeptide(L)'
;MSAAQLTLFAAPPLRGWPRLQAFLVDRIKRAALRQLHASRAGELLLLRIYLIGEEATEQTLQHEMLANSPAWLERQVQQHLREEQEHSALFVAAMLERGMQPPSELRPDRLSQAKIRRWQRIARRHAPHFQQGLLVPAYAIGLCAEQMAERVLSRHCAVLPAEHPMQGLLGRVLSDERRHVRMCMRTLGLSVAEHEQPRLQQLLAEARAVDRAWGVSGAVGMYLAGIALRLRAGGWRRSH
;
A
#
# COMPACT_ATOMS: atom_id res chain seq x y z
N MET A 1 -7.78 19.97 -10.60
CA MET A 1 -7.67 18.77 -11.46
C MET A 1 -8.94 18.66 -12.26
N SER A 2 -8.85 18.42 -13.57
CA SER A 2 -10.05 18.22 -14.41
C SER A 2 -10.63 16.81 -14.24
N ALA A 3 -11.91 16.62 -14.59
CA ALA A 3 -12.54 15.30 -14.58
C ALA A 3 -11.84 14.29 -15.53
N ALA A 4 -11.25 14.79 -16.63
CA ALA A 4 -10.44 13.99 -17.55
C ALA A 4 -9.13 13.49 -16.90
N GLN A 5 -8.48 14.32 -16.07
CA GLN A 5 -7.30 13.89 -15.31
C GLN A 5 -7.66 12.86 -14.24
N LEU A 6 -8.80 13.02 -13.55
CA LEU A 6 -9.24 12.04 -12.54
C LEU A 6 -9.54 10.67 -13.16
N THR A 7 -10.13 10.63 -14.35
CA THR A 7 -10.42 9.38 -15.07
C THR A 7 -9.14 8.72 -15.60
N LEU A 8 -8.15 9.49 -16.03
CA LEU A 8 -6.82 8.99 -16.44
C LEU A 8 -6.13 8.19 -15.32
N PHE A 9 -6.24 8.68 -14.08
CA PHE A 9 -5.61 8.07 -12.91
C PHE A 9 -6.52 7.08 -12.18
N ALA A 10 -7.79 6.93 -12.57
CA ALA A 10 -8.66 5.92 -12.00
C ALA A 10 -8.30 4.53 -12.54
N ALA A 11 -8.54 3.47 -11.75
CA ALA A 11 -8.58 2.13 -12.29
C ALA A 11 -9.86 1.97 -13.13
N PRO A 12 -9.81 1.27 -14.29
CA PRO A 12 -10.99 1.09 -15.12
C PRO A 12 -12.09 0.32 -14.38
N PRO A 13 -13.37 0.67 -14.58
CA PRO A 13 -14.48 0.00 -13.90
C PRO A 13 -14.59 -1.46 -14.36
N LEU A 14 -14.66 -2.39 -13.41
CA LEU A 14 -14.86 -3.82 -13.68
C LEU A 14 -16.33 -4.09 -14.03
N ARG A 15 -16.57 -4.92 -15.06
CA ARG A 15 -17.90 -5.35 -15.50
C ARG A 15 -17.97 -6.87 -15.58
N GLY A 16 -19.17 -7.44 -15.42
CA GLY A 16 -19.43 -8.89 -15.57
C GLY A 16 -18.68 -9.76 -14.56
N TRP A 17 -18.12 -10.88 -15.03
CA TRP A 17 -17.40 -11.86 -14.22
C TRP A 17 -16.25 -11.27 -13.37
N PRO A 18 -15.37 -10.41 -13.92
CA PRO A 18 -14.35 -9.70 -13.12
C PRO A 18 -14.91 -8.93 -11.92
N ARG A 19 -16.11 -8.34 -12.04
CA ARG A 19 -16.77 -7.64 -10.91
C ARG A 19 -17.19 -8.63 -9.82
N LEU A 20 -17.76 -9.77 -10.21
CA LEU A 20 -18.17 -10.81 -9.27
C LEU A 20 -16.95 -11.41 -8.54
N GLN A 21 -15.88 -11.71 -9.28
CA GLN A 21 -14.63 -12.18 -8.69
C GLN A 21 -14.07 -11.16 -7.69
N ALA A 22 -14.02 -9.87 -8.06
CA ALA A 22 -13.58 -8.82 -7.15
C ALA A 22 -14.44 -8.72 -5.90
N PHE A 23 -15.75 -8.88 -6.02
CA PHE A 23 -16.69 -8.92 -4.90
C PHE A 23 -16.40 -10.10 -3.95
N LEU A 24 -16.22 -11.30 -4.48
CA LEU A 24 -15.89 -12.48 -3.66
C LEU A 24 -14.55 -12.32 -2.94
N VAL A 25 -13.53 -11.84 -3.65
CA VAL A 25 -12.21 -11.54 -3.08
C VAL A 25 -12.32 -10.50 -1.96
N ASP A 26 -13.14 -9.46 -2.14
CA ASP A 26 -13.36 -8.47 -1.09
C ASP A 26 -14.01 -9.08 0.15
N ARG A 27 -14.99 -10.00 -0.02
CA ARG A 27 -15.59 -10.72 1.12
C ARG A 27 -14.58 -11.59 1.86
N ILE A 28 -13.75 -12.34 1.14
CA ILE A 28 -12.68 -13.16 1.74
C ILE A 28 -11.71 -12.28 2.52
N LYS A 29 -11.27 -11.15 1.92
CA LYS A 29 -10.39 -10.19 2.59
C LYS A 29 -11.03 -9.65 3.86
N ARG A 30 -12.29 -9.21 3.82
CA ARG A 30 -13.00 -8.73 5.02
C ARG A 30 -13.09 -9.80 6.11
N ALA A 31 -13.36 -11.05 5.74
CA ALA A 31 -13.38 -12.14 6.70
C ALA A 31 -11.99 -12.39 7.32
N ALA A 32 -10.93 -12.38 6.52
CA ALA A 32 -9.55 -12.50 7.01
C ALA A 32 -9.19 -11.39 7.99
N LEU A 33 -9.56 -10.15 7.68
CA LEU A 33 -9.30 -9.01 8.56
C LEU A 33 -10.04 -9.13 9.89
N ARG A 34 -11.32 -9.52 9.88
CA ARG A 34 -12.05 -9.78 11.13
C ARG A 34 -11.37 -10.87 11.98
N GLN A 35 -10.87 -11.92 11.34
CA GLN A 35 -10.17 -12.98 12.07
C GLN A 35 -8.84 -12.52 12.66
N LEU A 36 -8.08 -11.68 11.93
CA LEU A 36 -6.83 -11.12 12.44
C LEU A 36 -7.07 -10.16 13.60
N HIS A 37 -8.06 -9.26 13.49
CA HIS A 37 -8.44 -8.33 14.56
C HIS A 37 -9.11 -9.02 15.76
N ALA A 38 -9.62 -10.25 15.60
CA ALA A 38 -10.18 -11.01 16.72
C ALA A 38 -9.13 -11.48 17.74
N SER A 39 -7.84 -11.23 17.52
CA SER A 39 -6.78 -11.59 18.47
C SER A 39 -5.63 -10.58 18.46
N ARG A 40 -5.04 -10.33 19.64
CA ARG A 40 -3.83 -9.49 19.77
C ARG A 40 -2.70 -9.94 18.84
N ALA A 41 -2.49 -11.26 18.70
CA ALA A 41 -1.48 -11.81 17.81
C ALA A 41 -1.72 -11.49 16.32
N GLY A 42 -2.98 -11.48 15.89
CA GLY A 42 -3.35 -11.11 14.53
C GLY A 42 -3.24 -9.59 14.27
N GLU A 43 -3.62 -8.75 15.23
CA GLU A 43 -3.37 -7.30 15.17
C GLU A 43 -1.87 -6.99 15.05
N LEU A 44 -1.03 -7.69 15.80
CA LEU A 44 0.42 -7.53 15.75
C LEU A 44 1.01 -7.97 14.42
N LEU A 45 0.48 -9.04 13.82
CA LEU A 45 0.87 -9.45 12.46
C LEU A 45 0.51 -8.35 11.45
N LEU A 46 -0.67 -7.73 11.58
CA LEU A 46 -1.08 -6.63 10.71
C LEU A 46 -0.16 -5.41 10.87
N LEU A 47 0.13 -4.98 12.09
CA LEU A 47 1.05 -3.87 12.37
C LEU A 47 2.44 -4.13 11.78
N ARG A 48 2.94 -5.37 11.89
CA ARG A 48 4.20 -5.76 11.27
C ARG A 48 4.15 -5.68 9.74
N ILE A 49 3.05 -6.12 9.12
CA ILE A 49 2.88 -6.04 7.66
C ILE A 49 2.88 -4.58 7.20
N TYR A 50 2.22 -3.68 7.95
CA TYR A 50 2.21 -2.25 7.65
C TYR A 50 3.59 -1.63 7.81
N LEU A 51 4.26 -1.88 8.93
CA LEU A 51 5.60 -1.37 9.17
C LEU A 51 6.61 -1.83 8.10
N ILE A 52 6.52 -3.09 7.65
CA ILE A 52 7.31 -3.57 6.50
C ILE A 52 6.91 -2.85 5.20
N GLY A 53 5.62 -2.54 5.02
CA GLY A 53 5.09 -1.83 3.86
C GLY A 53 5.65 -0.43 3.73
N GLU A 54 5.66 0.35 4.83
CA GLU A 54 6.18 1.71 4.84
C GLU A 54 7.68 1.74 4.54
N GLU A 55 8.48 0.96 5.28
CA GLU A 55 9.94 1.00 5.10
C GLU A 55 10.42 0.45 3.74
N ALA A 56 9.76 -0.57 3.21
CA ALA A 56 10.17 -1.17 1.94
C ALA A 56 9.87 -0.26 0.73
N THR A 57 8.78 0.50 0.82
CA THR A 57 8.34 1.43 -0.22
C THR A 57 9.17 2.71 -0.14
N GLU A 58 9.47 3.19 1.07
CA GLU A 58 10.34 4.34 1.36
C GLU A 58 11.76 4.14 0.81
N GLN A 59 12.46 3.06 1.19
CA GLN A 59 13.87 2.86 0.79
C GLN A 59 14.09 2.77 -0.73
N THR A 60 13.12 2.20 -1.45
CA THR A 60 13.23 2.00 -2.89
C THR A 60 12.97 3.29 -3.68
N LEU A 61 11.97 4.07 -3.26
CA LEU A 61 11.64 5.34 -3.92
C LEU A 61 12.66 6.43 -3.56
N GLN A 62 13.13 6.48 -2.31
CA GLN A 62 14.12 7.46 -1.84
C GLN A 62 15.43 7.43 -2.64
N HIS A 63 16.04 6.24 -2.79
CA HIS A 63 17.36 6.13 -3.40
C HIS A 63 17.38 6.52 -4.88
N GLU A 64 16.30 6.24 -5.62
CA GLU A 64 16.22 6.54 -7.06
C GLU A 64 15.64 7.95 -7.32
N MET A 65 14.73 8.46 -6.47
CA MET A 65 14.06 9.75 -6.69
C MET A 65 14.81 10.95 -6.12
N LEU A 66 15.39 10.87 -4.91
CA LEU A 66 16.04 12.03 -4.29
C LEU A 66 17.29 12.48 -5.06
N ALA A 67 18.03 11.53 -5.64
CA ALA A 67 19.23 11.84 -6.41
C ALA A 67 18.95 12.69 -7.67
N ASN A 68 17.73 12.69 -8.19
CA ASN A 68 17.37 13.33 -9.47
C ASN A 68 16.09 14.18 -9.40
N SER A 69 15.61 14.54 -8.21
CA SER A 69 14.36 15.29 -8.06
C SER A 69 14.53 16.75 -8.50
N PRO A 70 13.64 17.29 -9.35
CA PRO A 70 13.64 18.71 -9.68
C PRO A 70 13.45 19.59 -8.43
N ALA A 71 14.08 20.78 -8.40
CA ALA A 71 14.04 21.69 -7.24
C ALA A 71 12.60 22.09 -6.81
N TRP A 72 11.67 22.17 -7.76
CA TRP A 72 10.26 22.49 -7.45
C TRP A 72 9.54 21.39 -6.66
N LEU A 73 10.08 20.16 -6.67
CA LEU A 73 9.49 18.97 -6.10
C LEU A 73 10.13 18.56 -4.77
N GLU A 74 11.34 19.05 -4.49
CA GLU A 74 12.15 18.66 -3.33
C GLU A 74 11.39 18.82 -2.00
N ARG A 75 10.74 19.98 -1.78
CA ARG A 75 9.96 20.22 -0.56
C ARG A 75 8.80 19.24 -0.40
N GLN A 76 8.17 18.85 -1.51
CA GLN A 76 7.06 17.91 -1.50
C GLN A 76 7.54 16.49 -1.16
N VAL A 77 8.66 16.06 -1.75
CA VAL A 77 9.27 14.77 -1.42
C VAL A 77 9.67 14.74 0.05
N GLN A 78 10.34 15.77 0.56
CA GLN A 78 10.72 15.84 1.97
C GLN A 78 9.51 15.84 2.92
N GLN A 79 8.40 16.46 2.53
CA GLN A 79 7.16 16.38 3.31
C GLN A 79 6.62 14.96 3.33
N HIS A 80 6.51 14.32 2.16
CA HIS A 80 6.02 12.95 2.04
C HIS A 80 6.85 11.99 2.88
N LEU A 81 8.20 12.09 2.81
CA LEU A 81 9.09 11.24 3.61
C LEU A 81 8.91 11.41 5.12
N ARG A 82 8.65 12.63 5.58
CA ARG A 82 8.34 12.86 7.01
C ARG A 82 7.01 12.21 7.39
N GLU A 83 6.00 12.29 6.52
CA GLU A 83 4.70 11.65 6.74
C GLU A 83 4.84 10.11 6.83
N GLU A 84 5.62 9.49 5.95
CA GLU A 84 5.91 8.05 5.99
C GLU A 84 6.68 7.61 7.25
N GLN A 85 7.65 8.42 7.69
CA GLN A 85 8.38 8.18 8.95
C GLN A 85 7.47 8.30 10.16
N GLU A 86 6.54 9.26 10.16
CA GLU A 86 5.51 9.38 11.19
C GLU A 86 4.60 8.15 11.22
N HIS A 87 4.20 7.61 10.06
CA HIS A 87 3.39 6.39 9.99
C HIS A 87 4.12 5.20 10.59
N SER A 88 5.40 5.01 10.23
CA SER A 88 6.26 3.98 10.80
C SER A 88 6.36 4.10 12.33
N ALA A 89 6.60 5.31 12.84
CA ALA A 89 6.66 5.58 14.27
C ALA A 89 5.32 5.28 14.99
N LEU A 90 4.19 5.62 14.37
CA LEU A 90 2.86 5.33 14.90
C LEU A 90 2.60 3.82 14.98
N PHE A 91 3.01 3.04 13.98
CA PHE A 91 2.88 1.58 14.02
C PHE A 91 3.78 0.96 15.08
N VAL A 92 5.01 1.44 15.24
CA VAL A 92 5.91 1.00 16.32
C VAL A 92 5.31 1.29 17.69
N ALA A 93 4.80 2.51 17.91
CA ALA A 93 4.13 2.87 19.16
C ALA A 93 2.93 1.94 19.45
N ALA A 94 2.10 1.67 18.44
CA ALA A 94 0.96 0.77 18.56
C ALA A 94 1.35 -0.68 18.88
N MET A 95 2.53 -1.14 18.40
CA MET A 95 3.09 -2.45 18.77
C MET A 95 3.56 -2.47 20.22
N LEU A 96 4.24 -1.41 20.68
CA LEU A 96 4.74 -1.28 22.05
C LEU A 96 3.59 -1.22 23.07
N GLU A 97 2.53 -0.47 22.79
CA GLU A 97 1.30 -0.44 23.61
C GLU A 97 0.66 -1.83 23.73
N ARG A 98 0.79 -2.64 22.68
CA ARG A 98 0.36 -4.03 22.63
C ARG A 98 1.47 -4.99 23.09
N GLY A 99 2.42 -4.50 23.89
CA GLY A 99 3.44 -5.27 24.61
C GLY A 99 4.36 -6.09 23.71
N MET A 100 4.65 -5.61 22.51
CA MET A 100 5.58 -6.24 21.59
C MET A 100 6.72 -5.31 21.26
N GLN A 101 7.92 -5.85 21.27
CA GLN A 101 9.06 -5.15 20.72
C GLN A 101 8.94 -5.14 19.18
N PRO A 102 9.18 -3.99 18.54
CA PRO A 102 9.31 -3.95 17.09
C PRO A 102 10.43 -4.91 16.66
N PRO A 103 10.31 -5.59 15.51
CA PRO A 103 11.37 -6.45 15.01
C PRO A 103 12.67 -5.63 14.84
N SER A 104 13.79 -6.19 15.29
CA SER A 104 15.11 -5.53 15.20
C SER A 104 15.58 -5.33 13.76
N GLU A 105 15.07 -6.13 12.82
CA GLU A 105 15.27 -5.98 11.39
C GLU A 105 13.95 -6.11 10.64
N LEU A 106 13.59 -5.06 9.91
CA LEU A 106 12.45 -5.03 9.00
C LEU A 106 12.93 -5.44 7.61
N ARG A 107 12.96 -6.74 7.36
CA ARG A 107 13.22 -7.26 6.01
C ARG A 107 11.89 -7.51 5.30
N PRO A 108 11.68 -6.91 4.11
CA PRO A 108 10.55 -7.29 3.28
C PRO A 108 10.66 -8.79 2.98
N ASP A 109 9.54 -9.50 3.06
CA ASP A 109 9.51 -10.91 2.70
C ASP A 109 9.83 -11.08 1.21
N ARG A 110 10.16 -12.32 0.79
CA ARG A 110 10.58 -12.61 -0.58
C ARG A 110 9.54 -12.18 -1.63
N LEU A 111 8.26 -12.22 -1.30
CA LEU A 111 7.18 -11.82 -2.20
C LEU A 111 7.14 -10.30 -2.33
N SER A 112 7.23 -9.57 -1.22
CA SER A 112 7.37 -8.11 -1.20
C SER A 112 8.61 -7.66 -1.99
N GLN A 113 9.76 -8.33 -1.82
CA GLN A 113 10.96 -8.05 -2.63
C GLN A 113 10.74 -8.35 -4.12
N ALA A 114 10.06 -9.44 -4.47
CA ALA A 114 9.77 -9.78 -5.86
C ALA A 114 8.83 -8.74 -6.51
N LYS A 115 7.87 -8.22 -5.74
CA LYS A 115 6.98 -7.14 -6.14
C LYS A 115 7.77 -5.86 -6.43
N ILE A 116 8.61 -5.43 -5.49
CA ILE A 116 9.47 -4.25 -5.62
C ILE A 116 10.38 -4.37 -6.86
N ARG A 117 11.07 -5.50 -7.03
CA ARG A 117 11.90 -5.76 -8.23
C ARG A 117 11.10 -5.71 -9.53
N ARG A 118 9.84 -6.14 -9.52
CA ARG A 118 8.99 -6.08 -10.72
C ARG A 118 8.60 -4.64 -11.04
N TRP A 119 8.27 -3.84 -10.04
CA TRP A 119 8.01 -2.41 -10.21
C TRP A 119 9.26 -1.65 -10.69
N GLN A 120 10.44 -1.88 -10.10
CA GLN A 120 11.69 -1.28 -10.58
C GLN A 120 11.98 -1.60 -12.06
N ARG A 121 11.74 -2.84 -12.49
CA ARG A 121 11.89 -3.23 -13.90
C ARG A 121 10.92 -2.50 -14.82
N ILE A 122 9.66 -2.36 -14.39
CA ILE A 122 8.66 -1.56 -15.13
C ILE A 122 9.14 -0.10 -15.19
N ALA A 123 9.60 0.47 -14.08
CA ALA A 123 10.07 1.85 -14.01
C ALA A 123 11.17 2.13 -15.03
N ARG A 124 12.23 1.32 -15.00
CA ARG A 124 13.40 1.45 -15.88
C ARG A 124 13.05 1.25 -17.35
N ARG A 125 12.12 0.35 -17.66
CA ARG A 125 11.65 0.12 -19.05
C ARG A 125 10.89 1.33 -19.60
N HIS A 126 10.09 1.99 -18.76
CA HIS A 126 9.24 3.10 -19.21
C HIS A 126 9.95 4.46 -19.16
N ALA A 127 10.99 4.61 -18.35
CA ALA A 127 11.71 5.88 -18.17
C ALA A 127 12.17 6.57 -19.47
N PRO A 128 12.72 5.87 -20.48
CA PRO A 128 13.17 6.52 -21.73
C PRO A 128 12.04 7.12 -22.57
N HIS A 129 10.77 6.84 -22.24
CA HIS A 129 9.61 7.34 -22.97
C HIS A 129 9.02 8.62 -22.37
N PHE A 130 9.63 9.17 -21.32
CA PHE A 130 9.18 10.40 -20.68
C PHE A 130 10.31 11.44 -20.66
N GLN A 131 9.98 12.70 -20.92
CA GLN A 131 10.92 13.83 -20.86
C GLN A 131 11.55 13.98 -19.47
N GLN A 132 10.77 13.71 -18.42
CA GLN A 132 11.22 13.74 -17.02
C GLN A 132 11.88 12.41 -16.57
N GLY A 133 12.14 11.49 -17.51
CA GLY A 133 12.87 10.25 -17.27
C GLY A 133 12.22 9.37 -16.19
N LEU A 134 13.03 8.93 -15.21
CA LEU A 134 12.60 8.05 -14.12
C LEU A 134 11.58 8.68 -13.15
N LEU A 135 11.42 10.01 -13.16
CA LEU A 135 10.49 10.70 -12.29
C LEU A 135 9.04 10.21 -12.50
N VAL A 136 8.61 10.12 -13.76
CA VAL A 136 7.24 9.75 -14.11
C VAL A 136 6.92 8.31 -13.70
N PRO A 137 7.75 7.30 -14.06
CA PRO A 137 7.54 5.94 -13.59
C PRO A 137 7.58 5.78 -12.07
N ALA A 138 8.45 6.52 -11.38
CA ALA A 138 8.51 6.47 -9.92
C ALA A 138 7.20 6.95 -9.28
N TYR A 139 6.69 8.12 -9.68
CA TYR A 139 5.39 8.62 -9.18
C TYR A 139 4.19 7.78 -9.63
N ALA A 140 4.25 7.12 -10.79
CA ALA A 140 3.19 6.22 -11.24
C ALA A 140 3.12 4.95 -10.40
N ILE A 141 4.28 4.41 -10.01
CA ILE A 141 4.38 3.27 -9.09
C ILE A 141 3.96 3.69 -7.68
N GLY A 142 4.46 4.84 -7.20
CA GLY A 142 4.03 5.45 -5.93
C GLY A 142 2.52 5.56 -5.87
N LEU A 143 1.88 6.19 -6.86
CA LEU A 143 0.42 6.28 -6.97
C LEU A 143 -0.27 4.90 -6.85
N CYS A 144 0.27 3.85 -7.47
CA CYS A 144 -0.31 2.51 -7.37
C CYS A 144 -0.18 1.92 -5.95
N ALA A 145 0.95 2.17 -5.28
CA ALA A 145 1.18 1.80 -3.89
C ALA A 145 0.22 2.55 -2.96
N GLU A 146 0.10 3.88 -3.08
CA GLU A 146 -0.82 4.70 -2.27
C GLU A 146 -2.28 4.27 -2.45
N GLN A 147 -2.70 4.04 -3.71
CA GLN A 147 -4.04 3.55 -4.00
C GLN A 147 -4.28 2.14 -3.42
N MET A 148 -3.23 1.32 -3.29
CA MET A 148 -3.32 0.02 -2.63
C MET A 148 -3.46 0.19 -1.11
N ALA A 149 -2.62 1.01 -0.49
CA ALA A 149 -2.68 1.34 0.94
C ALA A 149 -4.07 1.87 1.32
N GLU A 150 -4.58 2.86 0.58
CA GLU A 150 -5.92 3.42 0.76
C GLU A 150 -7.01 2.33 0.74
N ARG A 151 -6.97 1.41 -0.25
CA ARG A 151 -7.93 0.30 -0.36
C ARG A 151 -7.82 -0.71 0.79
N VAL A 152 -6.61 -0.92 1.31
CA VAL A 152 -6.39 -1.82 2.44
C VAL A 152 -6.93 -1.16 3.70
N LEU A 153 -6.44 0.02 4.06
CA LEU A 153 -6.85 0.75 5.26
C LEU A 153 -8.35 1.06 5.29
N SER A 154 -8.93 1.50 4.16
CA SER A 154 -10.39 1.71 4.06
C SER A 154 -11.18 0.44 4.38
N ARG A 155 -10.67 -0.73 3.97
CA ARG A 155 -11.32 -2.01 4.30
C ARG A 155 -11.19 -2.33 5.78
N HIS A 156 -10.04 -2.04 6.40
CA HIS A 156 -9.85 -2.22 7.84
C HIS A 156 -10.84 -1.36 8.63
N CYS A 157 -10.87 -0.05 8.37
CA CYS A 157 -11.75 0.88 9.07
C CYS A 157 -13.24 0.53 8.88
N ALA A 158 -13.60 -0.10 7.75
CA ALA A 158 -14.97 -0.54 7.47
C ALA A 158 -15.35 -1.90 8.10
N VAL A 159 -14.40 -2.70 8.57
CA VAL A 159 -14.70 -3.98 9.26
C VAL A 159 -14.58 -3.88 10.77
N LEU A 160 -13.87 -2.87 11.27
CA LEU A 160 -13.69 -2.63 12.69
C LEU A 160 -14.85 -1.79 13.26
N PRO A 161 -15.29 -2.08 14.51
CA PRO A 161 -16.17 -1.19 15.26
C PRO A 161 -15.52 0.20 15.47
N ALA A 162 -16.34 1.23 15.67
CA ALA A 162 -15.84 2.59 15.85
C ALA A 162 -15.00 2.75 17.13
N GLU A 163 -15.35 2.00 18.16
CA GLU A 163 -14.68 1.91 19.46
C GLU A 163 -13.41 1.05 19.45
N HIS A 164 -13.07 0.43 18.31
CA HIS A 164 -11.90 -0.45 18.24
C HIS A 164 -10.60 0.34 18.46
N PRO A 165 -9.65 -0.11 19.31
CA PRO A 165 -8.43 0.63 19.62
C PRO A 165 -7.55 0.99 18.41
N MET A 166 -7.64 0.21 17.32
CA MET A 166 -6.92 0.50 16.07
C MET A 166 -7.62 1.51 15.14
N GLN A 167 -8.88 1.88 15.41
CA GLN A 167 -9.69 2.70 14.49
C GLN A 167 -9.09 4.10 14.30
N GLY A 168 -8.64 4.74 15.39
CA GLY A 168 -8.02 6.06 15.35
C GLY A 168 -6.70 6.06 14.57
N LEU A 169 -5.84 5.08 14.84
CA LEU A 169 -4.56 4.91 14.14
C LEU A 169 -4.77 4.71 12.63
N LEU A 170 -5.56 3.70 12.24
CA LEU A 170 -5.78 3.37 10.83
C LEU A 170 -6.54 4.48 10.11
N GLY A 171 -7.43 5.20 10.80
CA GLY A 171 -8.14 6.35 10.28
C GLY A 171 -7.21 7.53 9.95
N ARG A 172 -6.23 7.81 10.83
CA ARG A 172 -5.20 8.85 10.59
C ARG A 172 -4.37 8.49 9.36
N VAL A 173 -3.76 7.30 9.34
CA VAL A 173 -2.91 6.85 8.22
C VAL A 173 -3.71 6.88 6.91
N LEU A 174 -4.96 6.38 6.91
CA LEU A 174 -5.83 6.43 5.72
C LEU A 174 -6.06 7.85 5.19
N SER A 175 -6.18 8.84 6.07
CA SER A 175 -6.35 10.25 5.65
C SER A 175 -5.10 10.75 4.92
N ASP A 176 -3.93 10.36 5.40
CA ASP A 176 -2.65 10.72 4.82
C ASP A 176 -2.42 9.98 3.49
N GLU A 177 -2.73 8.69 3.39
CA GLU A 177 -2.65 7.97 2.10
C GLU A 177 -3.51 8.63 1.01
N ARG A 178 -4.72 9.08 1.37
CA ARG A 178 -5.57 9.82 0.44
C ARG A 178 -4.92 11.12 -0.02
N ARG A 179 -4.14 11.76 0.84
CA ARG A 179 -3.35 12.95 0.49
C ARG A 179 -2.20 12.56 -0.43
N HIS A 180 -1.48 11.47 -0.16
CA HIS A 180 -0.40 10.95 -1.00
C HIS A 180 -0.91 10.56 -2.40
N VAL A 181 -2.08 9.91 -2.51
CA VAL A 181 -2.74 9.65 -3.80
C VAL A 181 -2.94 10.95 -4.59
N ARG A 182 -3.54 11.97 -3.98
CA ARG A 182 -3.76 13.27 -4.64
C ARG A 182 -2.45 13.94 -5.02
N MET A 183 -1.44 13.83 -4.16
CA MET A 183 -0.10 14.35 -4.39
C MET A 183 0.50 13.72 -5.64
N CYS A 184 0.57 12.39 -5.72
CA CYS A 184 1.11 11.67 -6.86
C CYS A 184 0.35 12.00 -8.16
N MET A 185 -0.99 12.06 -8.11
CA MET A 185 -1.81 12.43 -9.26
C MET A 185 -1.51 13.85 -9.75
N ARG A 186 -1.34 14.81 -8.83
CA ARG A 186 -0.98 16.18 -9.18
C ARG A 186 0.40 16.24 -9.80
N THR A 187 1.38 15.56 -9.21
CA THR A 187 2.76 15.54 -9.72
C THR A 187 2.82 14.93 -11.12
N LEU A 188 2.18 13.78 -11.34
CA LEU A 188 2.08 13.19 -12.67
C LEU A 188 1.38 14.12 -13.68
N GLY A 189 0.34 14.84 -13.26
CA GLY A 189 -0.34 15.83 -14.11
C GLY A 189 0.52 17.04 -14.49
N LEU A 190 1.57 17.34 -13.72
CA LEU A 190 2.52 18.42 -14.01
C LEU A 190 3.76 17.91 -14.77
N SER A 191 4.11 16.63 -14.60
CA SER A 191 5.34 16.03 -15.14
C SER A 191 5.18 15.36 -16.50
N VAL A 192 3.93 15.07 -16.93
CA VAL A 192 3.67 14.30 -18.17
C VAL A 192 3.06 15.20 -19.23
N ALA A 193 3.71 15.28 -20.39
CA ALA A 193 3.22 16.02 -21.54
C ALA A 193 2.01 15.31 -22.18
N GLU A 194 1.17 16.04 -22.92
CA GLU A 194 -0.07 15.47 -23.50
C GLU A 194 0.19 14.24 -24.39
N HIS A 195 1.25 14.29 -25.20
CA HIS A 195 1.65 13.19 -26.09
C HIS A 195 2.18 11.95 -25.34
N GLU A 196 2.57 12.09 -24.07
CA GLU A 196 3.08 11.01 -23.22
C GLU A 196 1.95 10.30 -22.43
N GLN A 197 0.74 10.88 -22.40
CA GLN A 197 -0.39 10.33 -21.64
C GLN A 197 -0.74 8.88 -21.99
N PRO A 198 -0.76 8.44 -23.27
CA PRO A 198 -1.02 7.04 -23.59
C PRO A 198 0.03 6.09 -22.98
N ARG A 199 1.29 6.52 -22.93
CA ARG A 199 2.37 5.74 -22.30
C ARG A 199 2.19 5.68 -20.78
N LEU A 200 1.79 6.79 -20.16
CA LEU A 200 1.47 6.82 -18.74
C LEU A 200 0.33 5.84 -18.39
N GLN A 201 -0.73 5.79 -19.21
CA GLN A 201 -1.82 4.83 -19.01
C GLN A 201 -1.33 3.38 -19.07
N GLN A 202 -0.46 3.06 -20.03
CA GLN A 202 0.13 1.73 -20.15
C GLN A 202 0.96 1.38 -18.90
N LEU A 203 1.83 2.29 -18.47
CA LEU A 203 2.64 2.14 -17.26
C LEU A 203 1.78 1.91 -16.01
N LEU A 204 0.73 2.71 -15.80
CA LEU A 204 -0.20 2.54 -14.69
C LEU A 204 -0.95 1.20 -14.77
N ALA A 205 -1.36 0.77 -15.96
CA ALA A 205 -2.03 -0.51 -16.15
C ALA A 205 -1.12 -1.69 -15.78
N GLU A 206 0.16 -1.64 -16.20
CA GLU A 206 1.17 -2.65 -15.88
C GLU A 206 1.52 -2.66 -14.39
N ALA A 207 1.71 -1.50 -13.77
CA ALA A 207 2.01 -1.37 -12.34
C ALA A 207 0.86 -1.96 -11.49
N ARG A 208 -0.40 -1.65 -11.84
CA ARG A 208 -1.59 -2.22 -11.18
C ARG A 208 -1.77 -3.71 -11.43
N ALA A 209 -1.31 -4.21 -12.58
CA ALA A 209 -1.36 -5.64 -12.88
C ALA A 209 -0.45 -6.43 -11.93
N VAL A 210 0.67 -5.82 -11.48
CA VAL A 210 1.48 -6.38 -10.40
C VAL A 210 0.61 -6.56 -9.17
N ASP A 211 -0.04 -5.51 -8.65
CA ASP A 211 -0.89 -5.60 -7.45
C ASP A 211 -1.99 -6.66 -7.55
N ARG A 212 -2.66 -6.74 -8.71
CA ARG A 212 -3.75 -7.71 -8.93
C ARG A 212 -3.25 -9.16 -8.86
N ALA A 213 -2.08 -9.46 -9.42
CA ALA A 213 -1.51 -10.81 -9.45
C ALA A 213 -1.23 -11.37 -8.04
N TRP A 214 -1.09 -10.50 -7.05
CA TRP A 214 -0.81 -10.86 -5.65
C TRP A 214 -2.06 -10.82 -4.75
N GLY A 215 -3.19 -10.32 -5.26
CA GLY A 215 -4.35 -9.98 -4.45
C GLY A 215 -5.20 -11.16 -3.94
N VAL A 216 -5.18 -12.31 -4.64
CA VAL A 216 -6.01 -13.50 -4.29
C VAL A 216 -5.24 -14.43 -3.36
N SER A 217 -3.99 -14.76 -3.69
CA SER A 217 -3.12 -15.62 -2.88
C SER A 217 -2.84 -15.02 -1.50
N GLY A 218 -2.61 -13.70 -1.43
CA GLY A 218 -2.42 -13.00 -0.16
C GLY A 218 -3.65 -13.02 0.75
N ALA A 219 -4.86 -12.93 0.18
CA ALA A 219 -6.10 -12.95 0.97
C ALA A 219 -6.36 -14.30 1.65
N VAL A 220 -6.11 -15.39 0.92
CA VAL A 220 -6.23 -16.75 1.46
C VAL A 220 -5.15 -17.01 2.51
N GLY A 221 -3.90 -16.60 2.25
CA GLY A 221 -2.81 -16.71 3.22
C GLY A 221 -3.11 -15.97 4.53
N MET A 222 -3.60 -14.72 4.46
CA MET A 222 -3.99 -13.94 5.64
C MET A 222 -5.14 -14.59 6.42
N TYR A 223 -6.12 -15.15 5.73
CA TYR A 223 -7.24 -15.86 6.37
C TYR A 223 -6.75 -17.08 7.16
N LEU A 224 -5.92 -17.92 6.53
CA LEU A 224 -5.35 -19.12 7.16
C LEU A 224 -4.42 -18.77 8.33
N ALA A 225 -3.61 -17.71 8.19
CA ALA A 225 -2.76 -17.23 9.28
C ALA A 225 -3.58 -16.76 10.49
N GLY A 226 -4.67 -16.02 10.27
CA GLY A 226 -5.57 -15.59 11.33
C GLY A 226 -6.22 -16.76 12.08
N ILE A 227 -6.66 -17.79 11.35
CA ILE A 227 -7.18 -19.03 11.96
C ILE A 227 -6.11 -19.72 12.81
N ALA A 228 -4.91 -19.92 12.27
CA ALA A 228 -3.83 -20.61 12.96
C ALA A 228 -3.41 -19.90 14.26
N LEU A 229 -3.32 -18.56 14.23
CA LEU A 229 -2.98 -17.75 15.41
C LEU A 229 -4.05 -17.85 16.51
N ARG A 230 -5.33 -17.81 16.13
CA ARG A 230 -6.44 -17.98 17.08
C ARG A 230 -6.46 -19.38 17.69
N LEU A 231 -6.22 -20.43 16.90
CA LEU A 231 -6.18 -21.81 17.40
C LEU A 231 -5.01 -22.04 18.37
N ARG A 232 -3.83 -21.45 18.12
CA ARG A 232 -2.69 -21.50 19.04
C ARG A 232 -2.98 -20.79 20.37
N ALA A 233 -3.68 -19.64 20.33
CA ALA A 233 -4.09 -18.93 21.54
C ALA A 233 -5.19 -19.67 22.33
N GLY A 234 -6.09 -20.39 21.65
CA GLY A 234 -7.13 -21.21 22.27
C GLY A 234 -6.63 -22.54 22.85
N GLY A 235 -5.60 -23.14 22.23
CA GLY A 235 -4.95 -24.35 22.74
C GLY A 235 -4.19 -24.10 24.05
N TRP A 236 -3.60 -22.92 24.22
CA TRP A 236 -2.88 -22.58 25.46
C TRP A 236 -3.81 -22.39 26.67
N ARG A 237 -5.08 -21.98 26.45
CA ARG A 237 -6.10 -21.86 27.52
C ARG A 237 -6.71 -23.18 27.97
N ARG A 238 -6.42 -24.31 27.31
CA ARG A 238 -6.94 -25.64 27.68
C ARG A 238 -5.90 -26.52 28.40
N SER A 239 -4.70 -26.00 28.66
CA SER A 239 -3.59 -26.74 29.28
C SER A 239 -3.16 -26.20 30.64
N HIS A 240 -4.01 -25.42 31.32
CA HIS A 240 -3.82 -24.98 32.69
C HIS A 240 -5.07 -25.28 33.52
#